data_AF-A0AAD5XAU3-F1
#
_entry.id   AF-A0AAD5XAU3-F1
#
_cell.length_a   1.000
_cell.length_b   1.000
_cell.length_c   1.000
_cell.angle_alpha   90.00
_cell.angle_beta   90.00
_cell.angle_gamma   90.00
#
_symmetry.space_group_name_H-M   'P 1'
#
loop_
_entity.id
_entity.type
_entity.pdbx_description
1 polymer ?
#
loop_
_entity_poly.entity_id
_entity_poly.type
_entity_poly.pdbx_seq_one_letter_code
_entity_poly.pdbx_strand_id
1 'polypeptide(L)'
;MRCPSCRAVPFEPRASRALARLLADTTAPCVQCGARVATASRLAHGKNDCAARSGAAAVCPNAACAFAAAAAAAADGAPPMLDHLLRAHTDDVLRATAALYRARRLDALAASNRLVDADPCRPRLNAKGGLARLGSSGRFYCGAPLPTNCRCCDGFCGPDSGHNCPECHDLDVVVKRLPNAFILNADGFACRVDPRAGNNLYYCGRKISRASSDYCSCDSARQCRACQFTSNEPILRRQNILNNDGDDREDYEVDGREDDDFDDYEDYDDDDDDNDHEVEDDDDDDDDDGDVD
;
A
#
# COMPACT_ATOMS: atom_id res chain seq x y z
N MET A 1 5.82 0.95 40.08
CA MET A 1 6.44 -0.28 40.64
C MET A 1 7.73 0.12 41.37
N ARG A 2 8.11 -0.53 42.47
CA ARG A 2 9.37 -0.27 43.20
C ARG A 2 10.43 -1.28 42.74
N CYS A 3 11.69 -0.86 42.57
CA CYS A 3 12.79 -1.79 42.29
C CYS A 3 12.88 -2.85 43.41
N PRO A 4 12.84 -4.16 43.13
CA PRO A 4 12.88 -5.19 44.17
C PRO A 4 14.21 -5.18 44.95
N SER A 5 15.30 -4.72 44.34
CA SER A 5 16.62 -4.66 44.99
C SER A 5 16.83 -3.39 45.83
N CYS A 6 16.50 -2.20 45.32
CA CYS A 6 16.81 -0.94 46.01
C CYS A 6 15.58 -0.12 46.45
N ARG A 7 14.37 -0.58 46.11
CA ARG A 7 13.07 0.05 46.45
C ARG A 7 12.87 1.50 45.99
N ALA A 8 13.77 2.06 45.18
CA ALA A 8 13.68 3.41 44.63
C ALA A 8 12.48 3.59 43.67
N VAL A 9 11.98 4.84 43.60
CA VAL A 9 10.87 5.30 42.75
C VAL A 9 11.29 6.62 42.09
N PRO A 10 11.07 6.82 40.77
CA PRO A 10 10.41 5.91 39.83
C PRO A 10 11.32 4.77 39.31
N PHE A 11 10.74 3.59 39.09
CA PHE A 11 11.39 2.48 38.40
C PHE A 11 11.06 2.55 36.91
N GLU A 12 12.05 2.92 36.10
CA GLU A 12 11.95 2.88 34.65
C GLU A 12 12.51 1.54 34.14
N PRO A 13 11.68 0.62 33.61
CA PRO A 13 12.18 -0.59 32.99
C PRO A 13 12.97 -0.21 31.73
N ARG A 14 14.29 -0.42 31.75
CA ARG A 14 15.13 -0.31 30.56
C ARG A 14 15.24 -1.68 29.89
N ALA A 15 14.77 -1.76 28.64
CA ALA A 15 14.97 -2.94 27.82
C ALA A 15 16.47 -3.15 27.56
N SER A 16 17.06 -4.20 28.12
CA SER A 16 18.43 -4.58 27.80
C SER A 16 18.45 -5.47 26.56
N ARG A 17 18.96 -4.93 25.44
CA ARG A 17 19.15 -5.72 24.20
C ARG A 17 20.07 -6.92 24.42
N ALA A 18 21.07 -6.78 25.29
CA ALA A 18 22.00 -7.87 25.62
C ALA A 18 21.28 -9.00 26.36
N LEU A 19 20.44 -8.68 27.36
CA LEU A 19 19.65 -9.67 28.07
C LEU A 19 18.60 -10.33 27.16
N ALA A 20 17.96 -9.55 26.28
CA ALA A 20 17.00 -10.07 25.31
C ALA A 20 17.65 -11.08 24.35
N ARG A 21 18.88 -10.83 23.87
CA ARG A 21 19.66 -11.78 23.06
C ARG A 21 20.03 -13.04 23.85
N LEU A 22 20.52 -12.89 25.08
CA LEU A 22 20.83 -14.03 25.95
C LEU A 22 19.60 -14.92 26.21
N LEU A 23 18.43 -14.31 26.43
CA LEU A 23 17.17 -15.04 26.63
C LEU A 23 16.64 -15.65 25.34
N ALA A 24 16.88 -15.03 24.18
CA ALA A 24 16.47 -15.58 22.89
C ALA A 24 17.07 -16.97 22.62
N ASP A 25 18.33 -17.17 23.02
CA ASP A 25 19.07 -18.43 22.84
C ASP A 25 18.77 -19.48 23.91
N THR A 26 18.08 -19.12 25.00
CA THR A 26 17.67 -20.12 26.00
C THR A 26 16.66 -21.08 25.41
N THR A 27 16.89 -22.39 25.57
CA THR A 27 15.98 -23.43 25.09
C THR A 27 15.01 -23.86 26.19
N ALA A 28 13.75 -24.03 25.82
CA ALA A 28 12.72 -24.53 26.71
C ALA A 28 11.90 -25.62 26.00
N PRO A 29 11.40 -26.64 26.73
CA PRO A 29 10.62 -27.72 26.12
C PRO A 29 9.29 -27.19 25.58
N CYS A 30 8.91 -27.61 24.38
CA CYS A 30 7.60 -27.35 23.80
C CYS A 30 6.53 -28.08 24.64
N VAL A 31 5.46 -27.38 25.01
CA VAL A 31 4.38 -27.96 25.83
C VAL A 31 3.57 -29.03 25.10
N GLN A 32 3.63 -29.08 23.76
CA GLN A 32 2.89 -30.04 22.94
C GLN A 32 3.74 -31.25 22.55
N CYS A 33 4.97 -31.06 22.05
CA CYS A 33 5.81 -32.17 21.57
C CYS A 33 7.01 -32.51 22.46
N GLY A 34 7.29 -31.73 23.51
CA GLY A 34 8.45 -31.93 24.39
C GLY A 34 9.81 -31.52 23.80
N ALA A 35 9.91 -31.21 22.50
CA ALA A 35 11.17 -30.78 21.87
C ALA A 35 11.72 -29.49 22.50
N ARG A 36 13.04 -29.42 22.70
CA ARG A 36 13.69 -28.21 23.22
C ARG A 36 13.85 -27.19 22.10
N VAL A 37 13.16 -26.05 22.20
CA VAL A 37 13.21 -24.97 21.20
C VAL A 37 13.68 -23.68 21.82
N ALA A 38 14.41 -22.87 21.04
CA ALA A 38 14.81 -21.54 21.43
C ALA A 38 13.58 -20.72 21.82
N THR A 39 13.67 -19.95 22.90
CA THR A 39 12.52 -19.22 23.46
C THR A 39 11.98 -18.19 22.46
N ALA A 40 12.86 -17.55 21.68
CA ALA A 40 12.47 -16.65 20.61
C ALA A 40 11.69 -17.36 19.48
N SER A 41 12.06 -18.61 19.16
CA SER A 41 11.43 -19.40 18.09
C SER A 41 10.22 -20.22 18.57
N ARG A 42 9.85 -20.15 19.85
CA ARG A 42 8.79 -21.00 20.42
C ARG A 42 7.43 -20.77 19.78
N LEU A 43 7.11 -19.52 19.44
CA LEU A 43 5.86 -19.17 18.75
C LEU A 43 5.85 -19.69 17.31
N ALA A 44 6.97 -19.57 16.59
CA ALA A 44 7.14 -20.09 15.24
C ALA A 44 7.05 -21.62 15.22
N HIS A 45 7.79 -22.29 16.12
CA HIS A 45 7.72 -23.74 16.29
C HIS A 45 6.29 -24.21 16.58
N GLY A 46 5.59 -23.60 17.55
CA GLY A 46 4.21 -23.96 17.86
C GLY A 46 3.25 -23.74 16.68
N LYS A 47 3.56 -22.80 15.79
CA LYS A 47 2.76 -22.49 14.60
C LYS A 47 3.05 -23.41 13.42
N ASN A 48 4.32 -23.75 13.18
CA ASN A 48 4.78 -24.30 11.91
C ASN A 48 5.49 -25.65 12.07
N ASP A 49 6.30 -25.83 13.13
CA ASP A 49 7.28 -26.93 13.19
C ASP A 49 6.98 -27.97 14.28
N CYS A 50 5.90 -27.78 15.04
CA CYS A 50 5.57 -28.67 16.14
C CYS A 50 5.02 -29.99 15.62
N ALA A 51 5.87 -31.02 15.57
CA ALA A 51 5.51 -32.37 15.12
C ALA A 51 4.32 -32.99 15.87
N ALA A 52 4.06 -32.62 17.13
CA ALA A 52 2.87 -33.08 17.85
C ALA A 52 1.57 -32.45 17.32
N ARG A 53 1.66 -31.26 16.72
CA ARG A 53 0.56 -30.62 16.00
C ARG A 53 0.44 -31.19 14.58
N SER A 54 1.56 -31.50 13.95
CA SER A 54 1.61 -32.15 12.64
C SER A 54 1.19 -33.62 12.68
N GLY A 55 1.27 -34.29 13.84
CA GLY A 55 0.92 -35.71 13.98
C GLY A 55 -0.56 -35.97 14.25
N ALA A 56 -1.33 -34.94 14.61
CA ALA A 56 -2.78 -35.06 14.73
C ALA A 56 -3.37 -35.19 13.33
N ALA A 57 -4.21 -36.22 13.11
CA ALA A 57 -4.95 -36.33 11.86
C ALA A 57 -5.73 -35.02 11.65
N ALA A 58 -5.53 -34.38 10.49
CA ALA A 58 -6.30 -33.22 10.11
C ALA A 58 -7.73 -33.71 9.88
N VAL A 59 -8.64 -33.36 10.79
CA VAL A 59 -10.08 -33.66 10.65
C VAL A 59 -10.73 -32.51 9.88
N CYS A 60 -11.62 -32.83 8.96
CA CYS A 60 -12.36 -31.81 8.21
C CYS A 60 -13.12 -30.91 9.20
N PRO A 61 -13.05 -29.57 9.05
CA PRO A 61 -13.74 -28.65 9.94
C PRO A 61 -15.28 -28.70 9.79
N ASN A 62 -15.79 -29.26 8.70
CA ASN A 62 -17.23 -29.48 8.54
C ASN A 62 -17.66 -30.67 9.40
N ALA A 63 -18.46 -30.42 10.45
CA ALA A 63 -18.90 -31.44 11.40
C ALA A 63 -19.73 -32.58 10.77
N ALA A 64 -20.32 -32.37 9.59
CA ALA A 64 -21.02 -33.41 8.85
C ALA A 64 -20.08 -34.27 7.98
N CYS A 65 -18.82 -33.86 7.82
CA CYS A 65 -17.82 -34.58 7.03
C CYS A 65 -16.95 -35.45 7.94
N ALA A 66 -16.92 -36.76 7.65
CA ALA A 66 -16.12 -37.72 8.40
C ALA A 66 -14.65 -37.83 7.93
N PHE A 67 -14.21 -36.94 7.03
CA PHE A 67 -12.86 -36.98 6.50
C PHE A 67 -11.83 -36.66 7.58
N ALA A 68 -10.84 -37.54 7.71
CA ALA A 68 -9.65 -37.34 8.50
C ALA A 68 -8.43 -37.79 7.69
N ALA A 69 -7.48 -36.89 7.48
CA ALA A 69 -6.23 -37.22 6.82
C ALA A 69 -5.11 -37.35 7.85
N ALA A 70 -4.31 -38.41 7.75
CA ALA A 70 -2.97 -38.38 8.33
C ALA A 70 -2.18 -37.25 7.65
N ALA A 71 -1.38 -36.50 8.39
CA ALA A 71 -0.63 -35.36 7.85
C ALA A 71 0.48 -35.73 6.86
N ALA A 72 0.59 -36.99 6.46
CA ALA A 72 1.53 -37.41 5.44
C ALA A 72 1.18 -36.71 4.12
N ALA A 73 2.19 -36.14 3.46
CA ALA A 73 2.05 -35.45 2.19
C ALA A 73 1.42 -36.38 1.13
N ALA A 74 0.46 -35.86 0.36
CA ALA A 74 0.02 -36.55 -0.85
C ALA A 74 1.20 -36.66 -1.83
N ALA A 75 1.19 -37.67 -2.70
CA ALA A 75 2.26 -37.88 -3.69
C ALA A 75 2.47 -36.67 -4.62
N ASP A 76 1.43 -35.86 -4.80
CA ASP A 76 1.40 -34.70 -5.71
C ASP A 76 1.70 -33.35 -5.01
N GLY A 77 2.19 -33.38 -3.76
CA GLY A 77 2.64 -32.19 -3.03
C GLY A 77 1.53 -31.31 -2.43
N ALA A 78 0.27 -31.45 -2.85
CA ALA A 78 -0.85 -30.78 -2.21
C ALA A 78 -1.17 -31.43 -0.83
N PRO A 79 -1.40 -30.64 0.24
CA PRO A 79 -1.77 -31.21 1.52
C PRO A 79 -3.14 -31.90 1.39
N PRO A 80 -3.31 -33.14 1.89
CA PRO A 80 -4.51 -33.96 1.65
C PRO A 80 -5.81 -33.30 2.14
N MET A 81 -5.73 -32.41 3.14
CA MET A 81 -6.87 -31.62 3.60
C MET A 81 -7.32 -30.57 2.58
N LEU A 82 -6.39 -29.90 1.90
CA LEU A 82 -6.73 -28.87 0.93
C LEU A 82 -7.39 -29.49 -0.30
N ASP A 83 -6.84 -30.60 -0.81
CA ASP A 83 -7.46 -31.35 -1.92
C ASP A 83 -8.86 -31.84 -1.55
N HIS A 84 -9.04 -32.39 -0.35
CA HIS A 84 -10.35 -32.77 0.15
C HIS A 84 -11.33 -31.59 0.21
N LEU A 85 -10.92 -30.45 0.78
CA LEU A 85 -11.77 -29.26 0.84
C LEU A 85 -12.17 -28.76 -0.55
N LEU A 86 -11.24 -28.76 -1.50
CA LEU A 86 -11.49 -28.31 -2.87
C LEU A 86 -12.39 -29.26 -3.67
N ARG A 87 -12.38 -30.57 -3.38
CA ARG A 87 -13.20 -31.57 -4.09
C ARG A 87 -14.56 -31.83 -3.44
N ALA A 88 -14.61 -31.92 -2.12
CA ALA A 88 -15.80 -32.31 -1.38
C ALA A 88 -16.57 -31.11 -0.80
N HIS A 89 -15.92 -29.96 -0.66
CA HIS A 89 -16.45 -28.77 0.00
C HIS A 89 -16.27 -27.49 -0.82
N THR A 90 -16.18 -27.57 -2.15
CA THR A 90 -15.94 -26.42 -3.03
C THR A 90 -16.93 -25.29 -2.75
N ASP A 91 -18.22 -25.60 -2.67
CA ASP A 91 -19.27 -24.60 -2.43
C ASP A 91 -19.16 -23.97 -1.03
N ASP A 92 -18.82 -24.77 0.00
CA ASP A 92 -18.62 -24.26 1.35
C ASP A 92 -17.42 -23.31 1.40
N VAL A 93 -16.31 -23.68 0.74
CA VAL A 93 -15.10 -22.86 0.62
C VAL A 93 -15.39 -21.56 -0.13
N LEU A 94 -16.10 -21.62 -1.26
CA LEU A 94 -16.48 -20.43 -2.03
C LEU A 94 -17.42 -19.51 -1.23
N ARG A 95 -18.38 -20.07 -0.50
CA ARG A 95 -19.27 -19.27 0.38
C ARG A 95 -18.48 -18.61 1.51
N ALA A 96 -17.61 -19.35 2.18
CA ALA A 96 -16.80 -18.84 3.29
C ALA A 96 -15.83 -17.76 2.82
N THR A 97 -15.14 -17.96 1.69
CA THR A 97 -14.24 -16.97 1.11
C THR A 97 -15.00 -15.71 0.67
N ALA A 98 -16.14 -15.85 -0.02
CA ALA A 98 -16.99 -14.72 -0.39
C ALA A 98 -17.46 -13.92 0.83
N ALA A 99 -17.83 -14.59 1.92
CA ALA A 99 -18.22 -13.93 3.17
C ALA A 99 -17.06 -13.15 3.81
N LEU A 100 -15.85 -13.73 3.85
CA LEU A 100 -14.65 -13.06 4.35
C LEU A 100 -14.27 -11.85 3.50
N TYR A 101 -14.33 -11.97 2.17
CA TYR A 101 -14.09 -10.85 1.24
C TYR A 101 -15.11 -9.73 1.44
N ARG A 102 -16.40 -10.07 1.57
CA ARG A 102 -17.46 -9.08 1.84
C ARG A 102 -17.26 -8.40 3.18
N ALA A 103 -16.95 -9.13 4.25
CA ALA A 103 -16.69 -8.56 5.56
C ALA A 103 -15.48 -7.61 5.53
N ARG A 104 -14.34 -8.04 4.97
CA ARG A 104 -13.16 -7.17 4.80
C ARG A 104 -13.45 -5.94 3.95
N ARG A 105 -14.24 -6.09 2.87
CA ARG A 105 -14.65 -4.97 2.02
C ARG A 105 -15.54 -4.00 2.80
N LEU A 106 -16.49 -4.49 3.60
CA LEU A 106 -17.35 -3.65 4.44
C LEU A 106 -16.56 -2.96 5.54
N ASP A 107 -15.60 -3.63 6.19
CA ASP A 107 -14.71 -3.04 7.18
C ASP A 107 -13.83 -1.96 6.56
N ALA A 108 -13.25 -2.24 5.39
CA ALA A 108 -12.52 -1.25 4.60
C ALA A 108 -13.42 -0.07 4.23
N LEU A 109 -14.65 -0.31 3.75
CA LEU A 109 -15.58 0.73 3.38
C LEU A 109 -16.02 1.56 4.60
N ALA A 110 -16.25 0.94 5.75
CA ALA A 110 -16.61 1.60 7.00
C ALA A 110 -15.45 2.42 7.58
N ALA A 111 -14.22 1.88 7.54
CA ALA A 111 -13.01 2.62 7.87
C ALA A 111 -12.81 3.81 6.92
N SER A 112 -13.12 3.61 5.64
CA SER A 112 -13.08 4.66 4.64
C SER A 112 -14.14 5.73 4.93
N ASN A 113 -15.39 5.36 5.19
CA ASN A 113 -16.51 6.28 5.43
C ASN A 113 -16.35 7.07 6.73
N ARG A 114 -15.64 6.53 7.73
CA ARG A 114 -15.26 7.29 8.95
C ARG A 114 -14.25 8.41 8.68
N LEU A 115 -13.60 8.44 7.51
CA LEU A 115 -12.64 9.46 7.09
C LEU A 115 -13.20 10.43 6.03
N VAL A 116 -14.43 10.20 5.56
CA VAL A 116 -15.15 11.18 4.73
C VAL A 116 -15.71 12.26 5.65
N ASP A 117 -14.82 13.10 6.16
CA ASP A 117 -15.21 14.45 6.55
C ASP A 117 -15.82 15.09 5.30
N ALA A 118 -17.10 15.45 5.35
CA ALA A 118 -17.88 15.91 4.20
C ALA A 118 -17.31 17.19 3.55
N ASP A 119 -16.42 17.88 4.25
CA ASP A 119 -15.73 19.07 3.78
C ASP A 119 -14.28 18.73 3.37
N PRO A 120 -13.98 18.65 2.05
CA PRO A 120 -12.62 18.44 1.56
C PRO A 120 -11.66 19.60 1.92
N CYS A 121 -12.19 20.79 2.20
CA CYS A 121 -11.43 21.99 2.55
C CYS A 121 -11.16 22.12 4.05
N ARG A 122 -11.75 21.25 4.88
CA ARG A 122 -11.55 21.29 6.33
C ARG A 122 -10.06 21.08 6.67
N PRO A 123 -9.47 21.94 7.54
CA PRO A 123 -8.11 21.74 8.00
C PRO A 123 -7.92 20.41 8.74
N ARG A 124 -6.78 19.74 8.52
CA ARG A 124 -6.46 18.42 9.09
C ARG A 124 -5.09 18.44 9.76
N LEU A 125 -4.92 17.67 10.82
CA LEU A 125 -3.60 17.51 11.45
C LEU A 125 -2.77 16.50 10.66
N ASN A 126 -1.54 16.87 10.32
CA ASN A 126 -0.57 15.94 9.74
C ASN A 126 0.11 15.08 10.83
N ALA A 127 0.98 14.14 10.45
CA ALA A 127 1.66 13.24 11.39
C ALA A 127 2.55 13.96 12.43
N LYS A 128 2.96 15.20 12.15
CA LYS A 128 3.73 16.06 13.09
C LYS A 128 2.82 16.88 14.02
N GLY A 129 1.51 16.78 13.88
CA GLY A 129 0.52 17.58 14.61
C GLY A 129 0.38 19.02 14.08
N GLY A 130 0.93 19.33 12.91
CA GLY A 130 0.73 20.62 12.24
C GLY A 130 -0.64 20.67 11.55
N LEU A 131 -1.33 21.80 11.65
CA LEU A 131 -2.61 22.01 11.00
C LEU A 131 -2.41 22.32 9.50
N ALA A 132 -2.72 21.36 8.65
CA ALA A 132 -2.61 21.45 7.21
C ALA A 132 -3.95 21.85 6.55
N ARG A 133 -3.87 22.60 5.45
CA ARG A 133 -5.02 23.06 4.65
C ARG A 133 -4.86 22.63 3.20
N LEU A 134 -5.97 22.33 2.54
CA LEU A 134 -5.97 22.01 1.12
C LEU A 134 -5.61 23.27 0.31
N GLY A 135 -4.57 23.18 -0.53
CA GLY A 135 -4.19 24.23 -1.47
C GLY A 135 -4.93 24.11 -2.80
N SER A 136 -4.71 25.08 -3.70
CA SER A 136 -5.32 25.11 -5.04
C SER A 136 -4.91 23.93 -5.93
N SER A 137 -3.71 23.38 -5.71
CA SER A 137 -3.25 22.14 -6.34
C SER A 137 -4.01 20.90 -5.84
N GLY A 138 -4.82 20.99 -4.78
CA GLY A 138 -5.47 19.84 -4.18
C GLY A 138 -4.54 18.99 -3.30
N ARG A 139 -3.38 19.52 -2.89
CA ARG A 139 -2.46 18.97 -1.88
C ARG A 139 -2.65 19.67 -0.53
N PHE A 140 -2.33 19.02 0.58
CA PHE A 140 -2.40 19.62 1.93
C PHE A 140 -1.11 20.34 2.30
N TYR A 141 -1.15 21.54 2.88
CA TYR A 141 0.04 22.29 3.28
C TYR A 141 -0.09 22.84 4.71
N CYS A 142 0.97 22.74 5.51
CA CYS A 142 0.94 23.15 6.93
C CYS A 142 1.64 24.49 7.23
N GLY A 143 2.30 25.11 6.26
CA GLY A 143 3.05 26.36 6.45
C GLY A 143 4.32 26.24 7.29
N ALA A 144 4.68 25.05 7.77
CA ALA A 144 5.86 24.86 8.61
C ALA A 144 7.16 24.94 7.78
N PRO A 145 8.30 25.33 8.40
CA PRO A 145 9.60 25.27 7.75
C PRO A 145 9.93 23.84 7.27
N LEU A 146 10.41 23.74 6.03
CA LEU A 146 10.87 22.49 5.45
C LEU A 146 12.23 22.09 6.05
N PRO A 147 12.49 20.78 6.22
CA PRO A 147 13.75 20.29 6.78
C PRO A 147 14.94 20.48 5.83
N THR A 148 14.69 20.84 4.57
CA THR A 148 15.72 21.00 3.54
C THR A 148 15.60 22.37 2.89
N ASN A 149 16.74 23.01 2.69
CA ASN A 149 16.83 24.30 2.03
C ASN A 149 17.00 24.08 0.52
N CYS A 150 15.90 23.92 -0.23
CA CYS A 150 15.97 23.92 -1.70
C CYS A 150 16.13 25.35 -2.21
N ARG A 151 16.88 25.53 -3.30
CA ARG A 151 16.94 26.81 -4.03
C ARG A 151 15.67 27.14 -4.82
N CYS A 152 14.71 26.22 -4.83
CA CYS A 152 13.50 26.27 -5.64
C CYS A 152 12.24 26.65 -4.84
N CYS A 153 12.35 26.79 -3.52
CA CYS A 153 11.28 27.21 -2.63
C CYS A 153 11.76 28.25 -1.62
N ASP A 154 10.82 28.92 -0.96
CA ASP A 154 11.08 29.84 0.16
C ASP A 154 11.46 29.13 1.48
N GLY A 155 11.44 27.81 1.48
CA GLY A 155 11.77 26.98 2.64
C GLY A 155 10.58 26.65 3.54
N PHE A 156 9.34 26.94 3.12
CA PHE A 156 8.13 26.63 3.88
C PHE A 156 7.21 25.65 3.13
N CYS A 157 6.36 24.95 3.87
CA CYS A 157 5.37 24.05 3.28
C CYS A 157 4.13 24.82 2.83
N GLY A 158 4.04 25.19 1.54
CA GLY A 158 2.92 26.01 1.05
C GLY A 158 2.70 25.94 -0.46
N PRO A 159 1.48 26.18 -0.96
CA PRO A 159 1.12 26.02 -2.37
C PRO A 159 1.83 27.00 -3.32
N ASP A 160 2.11 28.23 -2.87
CA ASP A 160 2.58 29.31 -3.74
C ASP A 160 4.11 29.35 -3.89
N SER A 161 4.83 28.89 -2.87
CA SER A 161 6.27 29.15 -2.76
C SER A 161 7.07 28.00 -2.15
N GLY A 162 6.45 26.86 -1.82
CA GLY A 162 7.24 25.74 -1.33
C GLY A 162 6.71 24.33 -1.50
N HIS A 163 7.58 23.39 -1.19
CA HIS A 163 7.27 21.97 -1.37
C HIS A 163 6.30 21.48 -0.32
N ASN A 164 5.71 20.33 -0.60
CA ASN A 164 4.97 19.62 0.41
C ASN A 164 5.93 18.99 1.42
N CYS A 165 5.70 19.18 2.72
CA CYS A 165 6.50 18.51 3.74
C CYS A 165 6.12 17.01 3.78
N PRO A 166 7.01 16.12 4.26
CA PRO A 166 6.76 14.68 4.18
C PRO A 166 5.49 14.27 4.93
N GLU A 167 5.18 14.94 6.05
CA GLU A 167 4.00 14.64 6.85
C GLU A 167 2.69 15.11 6.19
N CYS A 168 2.74 16.20 5.41
CA CYS A 168 1.58 16.62 4.62
C CYS A 168 1.38 15.72 3.38
N HIS A 169 2.47 15.14 2.89
CA HIS A 169 2.42 14.26 1.75
C HIS A 169 1.80 12.90 2.13
N ASP A 170 2.15 12.39 3.31
CA ASP A 170 1.49 11.23 3.90
C ASP A 170 -0.01 11.51 4.13
N LEU A 171 -0.34 12.74 4.54
CA LEU A 171 -1.72 13.17 4.70
C LEU A 171 -2.47 13.17 3.35
N ASP A 172 -1.85 13.62 2.27
CA ASP A 172 -2.43 13.55 0.91
C ASP A 172 -2.79 12.11 0.53
N VAL A 173 -1.85 11.17 0.72
CA VAL A 173 -2.04 9.74 0.42
C VAL A 173 -3.21 9.16 1.23
N VAL A 174 -3.25 9.44 2.54
CA VAL A 174 -4.30 8.94 3.44
C VAL A 174 -5.66 9.53 3.11
N VAL A 175 -5.75 10.85 2.91
CA VAL A 175 -7.02 11.54 2.69
C VAL A 175 -7.61 11.18 1.32
N LYS A 176 -6.77 11.09 0.28
CA LYS A 176 -7.22 10.70 -1.07
C LYS A 176 -7.25 9.20 -1.29
N ARG A 177 -6.86 8.40 -0.29
CA ARG A 177 -6.84 6.93 -0.33
C ARG A 177 -6.07 6.39 -1.54
N LEU A 178 -4.92 6.98 -1.80
CA LEU A 178 -4.09 6.54 -2.91
C LEU A 178 -3.55 5.12 -2.60
N PRO A 179 -3.43 4.25 -3.62
CA PRO A 179 -2.82 2.93 -3.42
C PRO A 179 -1.36 3.04 -2.96
N ASN A 180 -0.80 1.93 -2.46
CA ASN A 180 0.61 1.88 -2.11
C ASN A 180 1.49 2.27 -3.30
N ALA A 181 2.58 2.99 -3.04
CA ALA A 181 3.50 3.57 -4.02
C ALA A 181 2.90 4.67 -4.94
N PHE A 182 1.68 5.13 -4.66
CA PHE A 182 1.11 6.33 -5.28
C PHE A 182 1.23 7.52 -4.34
N ILE A 183 1.46 8.67 -4.96
CA ILE A 183 1.61 9.96 -4.31
C ILE A 183 0.91 11.05 -5.15
N LEU A 184 0.96 12.30 -4.73
CA LEU A 184 0.53 13.43 -5.56
C LEU A 184 1.72 14.20 -6.13
N ASN A 185 1.65 14.51 -7.42
CA ASN A 185 2.62 15.40 -8.05
C ASN A 185 2.35 16.88 -7.70
N ALA A 186 3.19 17.79 -8.21
CA ALA A 186 3.09 19.23 -7.93
C ALA A 186 1.71 19.84 -8.25
N ASP A 187 1.03 19.33 -9.28
CA ASP A 187 -0.30 19.78 -9.71
C ASP A 187 -1.43 19.00 -9.00
N GLY A 188 -1.10 18.12 -8.04
CA GLY A 188 -2.04 17.32 -7.27
C GLY A 188 -2.66 16.14 -7.99
N PHE A 189 -2.07 15.68 -9.09
CA PHE A 189 -2.46 14.44 -9.74
C PHE A 189 -1.74 13.26 -9.13
N ALA A 190 -2.45 12.13 -9.02
CA ALA A 190 -1.86 10.88 -8.58
C ALA A 190 -0.71 10.49 -9.54
N CYS A 191 0.44 10.18 -8.97
CA CYS A 191 1.58 9.65 -9.70
C CYS A 191 2.21 8.49 -8.93
N ARG A 192 2.81 7.56 -9.66
CA ARG A 192 3.44 6.35 -9.11
C ARG A 192 4.95 6.51 -9.13
N VAL A 193 5.62 6.00 -8.09
CA VAL A 193 7.07 5.80 -8.10
C VAL A 193 7.41 4.68 -9.08
N ASP A 194 8.36 4.90 -9.99
CA ASP A 194 8.95 3.82 -10.76
C ASP A 194 10.02 3.09 -9.93
N PRO A 195 9.80 1.81 -9.56
CA PRO A 195 10.77 1.04 -8.79
C PRO A 195 12.05 0.74 -9.59
N ARG A 196 11.98 0.76 -10.94
CA ARG A 196 13.11 0.43 -11.82
C ARG A 196 14.09 1.60 -11.96
N ALA A 197 13.59 2.83 -11.81
CA ALA A 197 14.35 4.03 -12.17
C ALA A 197 15.52 4.36 -11.23
N GLY A 198 15.62 3.75 -10.04
CA GLY A 198 16.67 4.01 -9.03
C GLY A 198 16.70 5.44 -8.45
N ASN A 199 16.11 6.40 -9.15
CA ASN A 199 16.22 7.84 -8.94
C ASN A 199 14.93 8.45 -8.37
N ASN A 200 13.98 7.63 -7.88
CA ASN A 200 12.67 8.06 -7.42
C ASN A 200 11.93 8.92 -8.46
N LEU A 201 11.90 8.44 -9.72
CA LEU A 201 11.14 9.10 -10.77
C LEU A 201 9.65 8.80 -10.59
N TYR A 202 8.83 9.84 -10.66
CA TYR A 202 7.38 9.74 -10.57
C TYR A 202 6.72 9.91 -11.93
N TYR A 203 5.63 9.18 -12.18
CA TYR A 203 4.89 9.23 -13.44
C TYR A 203 3.38 9.26 -13.20
N CYS A 204 2.67 10.16 -13.86
CA CYS A 204 1.21 10.32 -13.70
C CYS A 204 0.40 9.77 -14.87
N GLY A 205 1.04 9.27 -15.94
CA GLY A 205 0.37 8.74 -17.12
C GLY A 205 -0.35 9.77 -18.00
N ARG A 206 -0.29 11.07 -17.67
CA ARG A 206 -0.96 12.13 -18.43
C ARG A 206 -0.11 12.62 -19.59
N LYS A 207 -0.74 13.14 -20.66
CA LYS A 207 -0.03 13.81 -21.76
C LYS A 207 0.84 14.95 -21.23
N ILE A 208 2.08 15.04 -21.70
CA ILE A 208 3.05 16.06 -21.24
C ILE A 208 2.67 17.44 -21.76
N SER A 209 2.14 17.51 -22.98
CA SER A 209 1.60 18.72 -23.59
C SER A 209 0.45 18.38 -24.52
N ARG A 210 -0.39 19.37 -24.86
CA ARG A 210 -1.48 19.18 -25.85
C ARG A 210 -0.94 18.84 -27.25
N ALA A 211 0.26 19.32 -27.59
CA ALA A 211 0.88 19.15 -28.89
C ALA A 211 1.74 17.89 -29.02
N SER A 212 2.10 17.23 -27.90
CA SER A 212 2.91 16.01 -27.91
C SER A 212 2.04 14.77 -27.86
N SER A 213 2.40 13.75 -28.64
CA SER A 213 1.91 12.37 -28.44
C SER A 213 2.51 11.71 -27.18
N ASP A 214 3.50 12.36 -26.55
CA ASP A 214 4.18 11.83 -25.38
C ASP A 214 3.33 11.90 -24.10
N TYR A 215 3.37 10.80 -23.35
CA TYR A 215 2.78 10.67 -22.02
C TYR A 215 3.87 10.66 -20.95
N CYS A 216 3.51 11.11 -19.75
CA CYS A 216 4.33 10.99 -18.55
C CYS A 216 4.38 9.52 -18.12
N SER A 217 5.31 8.74 -18.66
CA SER A 217 5.44 7.29 -18.46
C SER A 217 6.90 6.90 -18.21
N CYS A 218 7.09 5.79 -17.48
CA CYS A 218 8.40 5.16 -17.31
C CYS A 218 8.96 4.64 -18.63
N ASP A 219 8.11 4.18 -19.56
CA ASP A 219 8.55 3.53 -20.80
C ASP A 219 9.26 4.50 -21.75
N SER A 220 8.82 5.77 -21.74
CA SER A 220 9.43 6.84 -22.53
C SER A 220 10.54 7.57 -21.77
N ALA A 221 10.73 7.28 -20.48
CA ALA A 221 11.55 8.06 -19.54
C ALA A 221 11.23 9.57 -19.55
N ARG A 222 10.01 9.96 -19.96
CA ARG A 222 9.59 11.37 -20.01
C ARG A 222 8.64 11.68 -18.87
N GLN A 223 8.92 12.79 -18.18
CA GLN A 223 8.08 13.30 -17.10
C GLN A 223 7.40 14.59 -17.51
N CYS A 224 6.15 14.78 -17.09
CA CYS A 224 5.58 16.12 -17.10
C CYS A 224 6.30 16.99 -16.04
N ARG A 225 6.23 18.32 -16.21
CA ARG A 225 6.90 19.27 -15.31
C ARG A 225 6.52 19.08 -13.84
N ALA A 226 5.26 18.74 -13.56
CA ALA A 226 4.78 18.49 -12.20
C ALA A 226 5.41 17.24 -11.55
N CYS A 227 5.50 16.14 -12.30
CA CYS A 227 6.15 14.91 -11.83
C CYS A 227 7.68 15.11 -11.69
N GLN A 228 8.29 15.88 -12.59
CA GLN A 228 9.71 16.23 -12.50
C GLN A 228 10.01 17.07 -11.25
N PHE A 229 9.16 18.06 -10.95
CA PHE A 229 9.27 18.86 -9.73
C PHE A 229 9.19 17.99 -8.48
N THR A 230 8.25 17.04 -8.47
CA THR A 230 8.07 16.07 -7.36
C THR A 230 9.26 15.13 -7.21
N SER A 231 9.86 14.68 -8.32
CA SER A 231 11.07 13.83 -8.33
C SER A 231 12.30 14.54 -7.75
N ASN A 232 12.31 15.87 -7.83
CA ASN A 232 13.37 16.71 -7.30
C ASN A 232 13.14 17.14 -5.84
N GLU A 233 11.99 16.79 -5.23
CA GLU A 233 11.75 17.09 -3.83
C GLU A 233 12.73 16.30 -2.94
N PRO A 234 13.61 16.96 -2.17
CA PRO A 234 14.63 16.29 -1.35
C PRO A 234 14.03 15.39 -0.27
N ILE A 235 12.78 15.66 0.06
CA ILE A 235 12.03 15.13 1.19
C ILE A 235 11.53 13.72 0.91
N LEU A 236 11.04 13.47 -0.32
CA LEU A 236 10.47 12.18 -0.70
C LEU A 236 11.53 11.10 -0.94
N ARG A 237 12.78 11.49 -1.23
CA ARG A 237 13.91 10.55 -1.34
C ARG A 237 14.17 9.76 -0.05
N ARG A 238 13.73 10.26 1.12
CA ARG A 238 13.90 9.56 2.40
C ARG A 238 12.77 8.59 2.74
N GLN A 239 11.53 8.87 2.29
CA GLN A 239 10.37 8.02 2.64
C GLN A 239 10.31 6.73 1.81
N ASN A 240 10.82 6.72 0.58
CA ASN A 240 10.84 5.51 -0.27
C ASN A 240 11.74 4.38 0.22
N ILE A 241 12.62 4.62 1.21
CA ILE A 241 13.41 3.54 1.82
C ILE A 241 12.51 2.68 2.73
N LEU A 242 11.54 3.30 3.42
CA LEU A 242 10.72 2.61 4.43
C LEU A 242 9.59 1.74 3.83
N ASN A 243 9.25 1.93 2.56
CA ASN A 243 8.26 1.12 1.86
C ASN A 243 8.87 -0.08 1.10
N ASN A 244 10.21 -0.15 1.00
CA ASN A 244 10.92 -1.26 0.36
C ASN A 244 11.37 -2.35 1.36
N ASP A 245 11.33 -2.09 2.67
CA ASP A 245 11.86 -3.01 3.69
C ASP A 245 10.86 -4.08 4.16
N GLY A 246 9.79 -4.37 3.40
CA GLY A 246 8.66 -5.20 3.87
C GLY A 246 8.18 -6.32 2.96
N ASP A 247 8.75 -6.46 1.77
CA ASP A 247 8.45 -7.60 0.89
C ASP A 247 9.80 -8.20 0.51
N ASP A 248 10.31 -9.08 1.37
CA ASP A 248 11.28 -10.13 1.02
C ASP A 248 10.59 -11.03 -0.02
N ARG A 249 10.36 -10.46 -1.21
CA ARG A 249 9.94 -11.17 -2.39
C ARG A 249 11.19 -11.91 -2.81
N GLU A 250 11.38 -13.09 -2.19
CA GLU A 250 12.36 -14.08 -2.58
C GLU A 250 12.41 -14.09 -4.11
N ASP A 251 13.61 -13.86 -4.61
CA ASP A 251 13.95 -13.89 -6.02
C ASP A 251 13.41 -15.20 -6.59
N TYR A 252 12.25 -15.12 -7.26
CA TYR A 252 11.83 -16.16 -8.17
C TYR A 252 12.79 -16.05 -9.34
N GLU A 253 13.91 -16.79 -9.24
CA GLU A 253 14.66 -17.23 -10.40
C GLU A 253 13.66 -17.97 -11.28
N VAL A 254 13.06 -17.23 -12.22
CA VAL A 254 12.30 -17.80 -13.33
C VAL A 254 13.36 -18.44 -14.20
N ASP A 255 13.69 -19.69 -13.89
CA ASP A 255 14.42 -20.56 -14.77
C ASP A 255 13.68 -20.59 -16.10
N GLY A 256 14.35 -20.08 -17.14
CA GLY A 256 13.86 -19.97 -18.49
C GLY A 256 13.41 -21.32 -19.04
N ARG A 257 12.12 -21.61 -18.90
CA ARG A 257 11.41 -22.39 -19.89
C ARG A 257 10.87 -21.42 -20.93
N GLU A 258 11.59 -21.40 -22.04
CA GLU A 258 11.06 -21.11 -23.37
C GLU A 258 9.90 -22.10 -23.59
N ASP A 259 8.71 -21.76 -23.13
CA ASP A 259 7.48 -22.34 -23.65
C ASP A 259 6.96 -21.35 -24.68
N ASP A 260 7.44 -21.59 -25.89
CA ASP A 260 6.86 -21.17 -27.16
C ASP A 260 5.36 -21.53 -27.20
N ASP A 261 4.62 -20.85 -28.09
CA ASP A 261 3.22 -21.12 -28.45
C ASP A 261 2.14 -20.39 -27.62
N PHE A 262 2.08 -19.06 -27.74
CA PHE A 262 0.82 -18.32 -27.58
C PHE A 262 0.51 -17.54 -28.87
N ASP A 263 0.20 -18.30 -29.91
CA ASP A 263 -0.46 -17.83 -31.13
C ASP A 263 -1.97 -17.63 -30.89
N ASP A 264 -2.54 -16.70 -31.65
CA ASP A 264 -3.97 -16.37 -31.79
C ASP A 264 -4.68 -15.68 -30.61
N TYR A 265 -4.59 -14.35 -30.60
CA TYR A 265 -5.76 -13.52 -30.36
C TYR A 265 -5.98 -12.65 -31.60
N GLU A 266 -6.75 -13.19 -32.54
CA GLU A 266 -7.33 -12.47 -33.67
C GLU A 266 -8.28 -11.36 -33.20
N ASP A 267 -8.22 -10.24 -33.92
CA ASP A 267 -9.28 -9.26 -34.22
C ASP A 267 -10.44 -9.13 -33.22
N TYR A 268 -10.38 -8.04 -32.46
CA TYR A 268 -11.59 -7.27 -32.19
C TYR A 268 -11.48 -5.97 -33.00
N ASP A 269 -11.95 -6.05 -34.24
CA ASP A 269 -12.53 -4.91 -34.95
C ASP A 269 -13.80 -4.52 -34.17
N ASP A 270 -13.64 -3.70 -33.13
CA ASP A 270 -14.77 -3.01 -32.52
C ASP A 270 -14.97 -1.71 -33.30
N ASP A 271 -15.95 -1.84 -34.20
CA ASP A 271 -16.50 -0.84 -35.08
C ASP A 271 -16.68 0.54 -34.42
N ASP A 272 -16.31 1.54 -35.21
CA ASP A 272 -16.66 2.94 -35.07
C ASP A 272 -18.18 3.10 -34.93
N ASP A 273 -18.69 3.23 -33.71
CA ASP A 273 -20.02 3.78 -33.48
C ASP A 273 -19.90 5.31 -33.35
N ASP A 274 -20.16 5.94 -34.49
CA ASP A 274 -20.50 7.34 -34.69
C ASP A 274 -21.34 7.91 -33.53
N ASN A 275 -20.73 8.75 -32.70
CA ASN A 275 -21.46 9.65 -31.83
C ASN A 275 -21.30 11.08 -32.36
N ASP A 276 -21.98 11.33 -33.47
CA ASP A 276 -22.29 12.66 -33.99
C ASP A 276 -23.16 13.40 -32.96
N HIS A 277 -22.50 14.00 -31.97
CA HIS A 277 -23.15 14.97 -31.11
C HIS A 277 -23.08 16.33 -31.81
N GLU A 278 -24.11 16.63 -32.60
CA GLU A 278 -24.36 17.99 -33.10
C GLU A 278 -24.48 18.92 -31.89
N VAL A 279 -23.46 19.76 -31.72
CA VAL A 279 -23.48 20.87 -30.76
C VAL A 279 -24.29 21.96 -31.45
N GLU A 280 -25.51 22.21 -30.98
CA GLU A 280 -26.27 23.38 -31.37
C GLU A 280 -25.52 24.61 -30.83
N ASP A 281 -25.06 25.46 -31.76
CA ASP A 281 -24.48 26.77 -31.48
C ASP A 281 -25.61 27.66 -30.95
N ASP A 282 -25.68 27.81 -29.62
CA ASP A 282 -26.49 28.85 -28.99
C ASP A 282 -25.76 30.20 -29.13
N ASP A 283 -26.09 30.88 -30.23
CA ASP A 283 -25.86 32.31 -30.45
C ASP A 283 -26.67 33.13 -29.41
N ASP A 284 -26.09 33.36 -28.23
CA ASP A 284 -26.58 34.40 -27.32
C ASP A 284 -25.75 35.68 -27.53
N ASP A 285 -26.21 36.45 -28.51
CA ASP A 285 -26.04 37.89 -28.60
C ASP A 285 -26.60 38.54 -27.31
N ASP A 286 -25.75 39.20 -26.53
CA ASP A 286 -26.21 40.25 -25.61
C ASP A 286 -25.15 41.36 -25.54
N ASP A 287 -25.40 42.37 -26.37
CA ASP A 287 -24.88 43.73 -26.28
C ASP A 287 -25.22 44.34 -24.91
N ASP A 288 -24.21 44.82 -24.17
CA ASP A 288 -24.46 45.84 -23.13
C ASP A 288 -23.31 46.86 -23.11
N ASP A 289 -23.42 47.83 -24.01
CA ASP A 289 -22.64 49.07 -24.03
C ASP A 289 -23.11 49.98 -22.88
N GLY A 290 -22.55 49.74 -21.70
CA GLY A 290 -22.69 50.62 -20.54
C GLY A 290 -21.62 51.70 -20.49
N ASP A 291 -21.75 52.74 -21.31
CA ASP A 291 -21.06 54.03 -21.11
C ASP A 291 -21.56 54.68 -19.81
N VAL A 292 -20.65 54.96 -18.88
CA VAL A 292 -20.94 55.81 -17.71
C VAL A 292 -19.87 56.89 -17.62
N ASP A 293 -20.36 58.14 -17.75
CA ASP A 293 -19.67 59.44 -17.67
C ASP A 293 -18.73 59.62 -16.46
#